data_AF-A0A1M3EFC6-F1
#
_entry.id   AF-A0A1M3EFC6-F1
#
_cell.length_a   1.000
_cell.length_b   1.000
_cell.length_c   1.000
_cell.angle_alpha   90.00
_cell.angle_beta   90.00
_cell.angle_gamma   90.00
#
_symmetry.space_group_name_H-M   'P 1'
#
loop_
_entity.id
_entity.type
_entity.pdbx_description
1 polymer ?
#
loop_
_entity_poly.entity_id
_entity_poly.type
_entity_poly.pdbx_seq_one_letter_code
_entity_poly.pdbx_strand_id
1 'polypeptide(L)'
;MRITHRALALAAVSLLVASTAAPASAAPLHDVVDPAYANAVDNYVISVYEDLFHRAPEWSGEVTWSTALISGTPRIAVANAITSSEEFRTGLIDDAYDAYLGRGPDAGGLQSWLRAMSAGMTVEQLDSGFIASPEYWATSGGTSADWVRALYRDVLGRDAGASEVAGWVAALDRGATRTQVSMGFLLSTEYLTSVVDGYYQHLLRRSIEPGQGTWVAAIQNGARDEQIISGIVASDEYWNSQSTRPFVGSITLSPNQDTSVYLGGGQSYTVQAYRPDGTLIGDATDEATITWDGQPCVHGLCQPTSVGQHEIQAQHRGLNASVTLTVLPPA
;
A
#
# COMPACT_ATOMS: atom_id res chain seq x y z
N MET A 1 8.54 3.28 -6.99
CA MET A 1 8.44 4.11 -8.21
C MET A 1 8.03 5.51 -7.78
N ARG A 2 8.80 6.56 -8.09
CA ARG A 2 8.55 7.93 -7.60
C ARG A 2 7.50 8.62 -8.48
N ILE A 3 6.32 8.91 -7.93
CA ILE A 3 5.35 9.82 -8.54
C ILE A 3 5.00 10.88 -7.49
N THR A 4 5.50 12.08 -7.71
CA THR A 4 5.10 13.30 -6.99
C THR A 4 3.77 13.79 -7.55
N HIS A 5 2.67 13.69 -6.80
CA HIS A 5 1.42 14.37 -7.14
C HIS A 5 0.92 15.24 -5.98
N ARG A 6 0.60 16.47 -6.35
CA ARG A 6 0.09 17.55 -5.51
C ARG A 6 -1.32 17.20 -5.02
N ALA A 7 -1.52 17.40 -3.72
CA ALA A 7 -2.81 17.41 -3.05
C ALA A 7 -3.88 18.22 -3.81
N LEU A 8 -5.08 17.65 -3.96
CA LEU A 8 -6.29 18.40 -4.26
C LEU A 8 -7.46 17.94 -3.38
N ALA A 9 -7.74 18.80 -2.39
CA ALA A 9 -9.01 19.18 -1.77
C ALA A 9 -10.15 18.15 -1.67
N LEU A 10 -10.41 17.71 -0.43
CA LEU A 10 -11.70 17.16 0.01
C LEU A 10 -12.80 18.24 0.01
N ALA A 11 -13.97 17.92 -0.54
CA ALA A 11 -15.20 18.67 -0.33
C ALA A 11 -15.74 18.41 1.09
N ALA A 12 -15.79 19.45 1.93
CA ALA A 12 -16.40 19.41 3.24
C ALA A 12 -17.93 19.33 3.13
N VAL A 13 -18.53 18.33 3.78
CA VAL A 13 -19.97 18.29 4.04
C VAL A 13 -20.26 19.27 5.19
N SER A 14 -20.66 20.48 4.85
CA SER A 14 -21.10 21.50 5.82
C SER A 14 -22.52 21.20 6.30
N LEU A 15 -22.69 20.76 7.55
CA LEU A 15 -23.94 20.94 8.28
C LEU A 15 -23.83 22.21 9.14
N LEU A 16 -24.54 23.27 8.74
CA LEU A 16 -24.70 24.47 9.56
C LEU A 16 -25.72 24.22 10.67
N VAL A 17 -25.28 24.29 11.92
CA VAL A 17 -26.14 24.73 13.03
C VAL A 17 -25.56 26.04 13.54
N ALA A 18 -26.28 27.14 13.35
CA ALA A 18 -25.89 28.44 13.86
C ALA A 18 -26.05 28.47 15.39
N SER A 19 -24.94 28.49 16.11
CA SER A 19 -24.90 28.80 17.55
C SER A 19 -24.11 30.10 17.74
N THR A 20 -24.72 31.09 18.38
CA THR A 20 -24.19 32.46 18.56
C THR A 20 -23.29 32.60 19.80
N ALA A 21 -22.51 31.58 20.15
CA ALA A 21 -21.51 31.69 21.20
C ALA A 21 -20.19 32.22 20.62
N ALA A 22 -19.62 33.28 21.22
CA ALA A 22 -18.28 33.77 20.93
C ALA A 22 -17.24 32.65 21.09
N PRO A 23 -16.15 32.61 20.29
CA PRO A 23 -15.22 31.50 20.32
C PRO A 23 -14.43 31.54 21.63
N ALA A 24 -14.73 30.60 22.54
CA ALA A 24 -13.73 30.16 23.48
C ALA A 24 -12.59 29.56 22.64
N SER A 25 -11.36 30.02 22.87
CA SER A 25 -10.15 29.44 22.29
C SER A 25 -10.11 27.95 22.63
N ALA A 26 -10.59 27.10 21.73
CA ALA A 26 -10.47 25.66 21.88
C ALA A 26 -8.98 25.32 21.75
N ALA A 27 -8.38 24.86 22.84
CA ALA A 27 -7.13 24.12 22.73
C ALA A 27 -7.33 22.97 21.72
N PRO A 28 -6.32 22.62 20.90
CA PRO A 28 -6.43 21.49 19.99
C PRO A 28 -6.84 20.25 20.80
N LEU A 29 -7.80 19.47 20.30
CA LEU A 29 -8.40 18.31 21.00
C LEU A 29 -7.36 17.32 21.55
N HIS A 30 -6.16 17.29 20.97
CA HIS A 30 -5.02 16.51 21.43
C HIS A 30 -4.61 16.79 22.89
N ASP A 31 -4.88 17.98 23.43
CA ASP A 31 -4.53 18.36 24.81
C ASP A 31 -5.55 17.90 25.87
N VAL A 32 -6.68 17.30 25.46
CA VAL A 32 -7.81 16.95 26.35
C VAL A 32 -8.02 15.43 26.47
N VAL A 33 -7.26 14.63 25.72
CA VAL A 33 -7.45 13.17 25.60
C VAL A 33 -6.28 12.45 26.27
N ASP A 34 -6.50 11.23 26.78
CA ASP A 34 -5.42 10.39 27.31
C ASP A 34 -4.31 10.24 26.25
N PRO A 35 -3.06 10.68 26.55
CA PRO A 35 -1.94 10.58 25.61
C PRO A 35 -1.72 9.16 25.10
N ALA A 36 -1.98 8.14 25.91
CA ALA A 36 -1.84 6.75 25.47
C ALA A 36 -2.85 6.40 24.37
N TYR A 37 -4.07 6.90 24.47
CA TYR A 37 -5.10 6.70 23.46
C TYR A 37 -4.85 7.50 22.19
N ALA A 38 -4.41 8.76 22.31
CA ALA A 38 -4.03 9.58 21.15
C ALA A 38 -2.91 8.88 20.34
N ASN A 39 -1.85 8.42 21.02
CA ASN A 39 -0.76 7.68 20.38
C ASN A 39 -1.24 6.37 19.72
N ALA A 40 -2.17 5.64 20.35
CA ALA A 40 -2.75 4.42 19.78
C ALA A 40 -3.52 4.71 18.47
N VAL A 41 -4.23 5.84 18.41
CA VAL A 41 -4.93 6.31 17.22
C VAL A 41 -3.93 6.66 16.10
N ASP A 42 -2.89 7.43 16.40
CA ASP A 42 -1.88 7.81 15.39
C ASP A 42 -1.15 6.59 14.83
N ASN A 43 -0.73 5.66 15.70
CA ASN A 43 -0.11 4.40 15.29
C ASN A 43 -1.02 3.58 14.37
N TYR A 44 -2.31 3.53 14.69
CA TYR A 44 -3.30 2.87 13.84
C TYR A 44 -3.34 3.55 12.47
N VAL A 45 -3.51 4.88 12.41
CA VAL A 45 -3.61 5.62 11.13
C VAL A 45 -2.34 5.43 10.30
N ILE A 46 -1.15 5.57 10.89
CA ILE A 46 0.12 5.37 10.20
C ILE A 46 0.21 3.95 9.65
N SER A 47 -0.13 2.93 10.44
CA SER A 47 -0.05 1.52 10.00
C SER A 47 -1.03 1.24 8.86
N VAL A 48 -2.24 1.81 8.89
CA VAL A 48 -3.20 1.70 7.78
C VAL A 48 -2.59 2.25 6.50
N TYR A 49 -1.91 3.40 6.59
CA TYR A 49 -1.30 4.01 5.42
C TYR A 49 -0.11 3.19 4.89
N GLU A 50 0.74 2.68 5.78
CA GLU A 50 1.87 1.83 5.40
C GLU A 50 1.44 0.51 4.78
N ASP A 51 0.43 -0.14 5.35
CA ASP A 51 -0.05 -1.43 4.86
C ASP A 51 -0.84 -1.26 3.54
N LEU A 52 -1.62 -0.20 3.36
CA LEU A 52 -2.46 -0.03 2.15
C LEU A 52 -1.79 0.75 1.02
N PHE A 53 -0.85 1.64 1.32
CA PHE A 53 -0.22 2.54 0.32
C PHE A 53 1.30 2.46 0.30
N HIS A 54 1.91 1.63 1.16
CA HIS A 54 3.36 1.50 1.27
C HIS A 54 4.08 2.84 1.56
N ARG A 55 3.40 3.75 2.24
CA ARG A 55 3.92 5.07 2.62
C ARG A 55 3.27 5.53 3.92
N ALA A 56 3.95 6.44 4.61
CA ALA A 56 3.32 7.17 5.72
C ALA A 56 2.25 8.15 5.22
N PRO A 57 1.25 8.49 6.05
CA PRO A 57 0.31 9.55 5.73
C PRO A 57 1.03 10.88 5.61
N GLU A 58 0.48 11.79 4.80
CA GLU A 58 0.87 13.20 4.91
C GLU A 58 0.31 13.77 6.21
N TRP A 59 0.98 14.75 6.81
CA TRP A 59 0.60 15.33 8.10
C TRP A 59 -0.88 15.76 8.17
N SER A 60 -1.41 16.36 7.10
CA SER A 60 -2.83 16.77 7.03
C SER A 60 -3.78 15.58 7.01
N GLY A 61 -3.42 14.50 6.32
CA GLY A 61 -4.19 13.26 6.26
C GLY A 61 -4.20 12.56 7.62
N GLU A 62 -3.03 12.45 8.26
CA GLU A 62 -2.89 11.89 9.60
C GLU A 62 -3.77 12.63 10.61
N VAL A 63 -3.59 13.95 10.72
CA VAL A 63 -4.35 14.79 11.67
C VAL A 63 -5.86 14.67 11.42
N THR A 64 -6.29 14.61 10.15
CA THR A 64 -7.70 14.48 9.80
C THR A 64 -8.30 13.17 10.33
N TRP A 65 -7.65 12.03 10.06
CA TRP A 65 -8.16 10.74 10.50
C TRP A 65 -8.03 10.54 12.00
N SER A 66 -6.91 10.96 12.60
CA SER A 66 -6.70 10.88 14.05
C SER A 66 -7.74 11.71 14.81
N THR A 67 -8.01 12.94 14.36
CA THR A 67 -9.05 13.79 14.98
C THR A 67 -10.44 13.17 14.85
N ALA A 68 -10.76 12.59 13.69
CA ALA A 68 -12.05 11.93 13.45
C ALA A 68 -12.25 10.74 14.41
N LEU A 69 -11.24 9.90 14.58
CA LEU A 69 -11.26 8.73 15.49
C LEU A 69 -11.34 9.15 16.96
N ILE A 70 -10.56 10.14 17.36
CA ILE A 70 -10.60 10.73 18.72
C ILE A 70 -11.98 11.30 19.03
N SER A 71 -12.64 11.90 18.02
CA SER A 71 -13.99 12.47 18.14
C SER A 71 -15.11 11.42 18.07
N GLY A 72 -14.78 10.12 18.02
CA GLY A 72 -15.75 9.03 18.08
C GLY A 72 -16.23 8.49 16.72
N THR A 73 -15.59 8.88 15.62
CA THR A 73 -15.86 8.25 14.32
C THR A 73 -15.47 6.76 14.38
N PRO A 74 -16.35 5.82 13.99
CA PRO A 74 -16.01 4.40 14.00
C PRO A 74 -14.87 4.08 13.02
N ARG A 75 -13.95 3.17 13.40
CA ARG A 75 -12.84 2.74 12.53
C ARG A 75 -13.30 2.24 11.17
N ILE A 76 -14.46 1.56 11.10
CA ILE A 76 -15.02 1.09 9.83
C ILE A 76 -15.42 2.24 8.90
N ALA A 77 -15.85 3.38 9.42
CA ALA A 77 -16.13 4.55 8.60
C ALA A 77 -14.85 5.14 8.01
N VAL A 78 -13.78 5.20 8.81
CA VAL A 78 -12.44 5.62 8.34
C VAL A 78 -11.89 4.64 7.30
N ALA A 79 -11.90 3.34 7.61
CA ALA A 79 -11.41 2.30 6.70
C ALA A 79 -12.15 2.32 5.35
N ASN A 80 -13.48 2.43 5.36
CA ASN A 80 -14.27 2.55 4.13
C ASN A 80 -13.95 3.82 3.34
N ALA A 81 -13.73 4.95 4.01
CA ALA A 81 -13.37 6.20 3.34
C ALA A 81 -11.99 6.09 2.66
N ILE A 82 -11.03 5.41 3.31
CA ILE A 82 -9.69 5.17 2.75
C ILE A 82 -9.77 4.19 1.57
N THR A 83 -10.40 3.02 1.72
CA THR A 83 -10.44 1.99 0.66
C THR A 83 -11.35 2.35 -0.52
N SER A 84 -12.25 3.33 -0.38
CA SER A 84 -13.03 3.87 -1.50
C SER A 84 -12.42 5.10 -2.16
N SER A 85 -11.26 5.57 -1.68
CA SER A 85 -10.58 6.75 -2.22
C SER A 85 -10.04 6.53 -3.63
N GLU A 86 -9.86 7.63 -4.37
CA GLU A 86 -9.20 7.61 -5.68
C GLU A 86 -7.74 7.13 -5.57
N GLU A 87 -7.03 7.48 -4.50
CA GLU A 87 -5.66 7.05 -4.26
C GLU A 87 -5.58 5.52 -4.16
N PHE A 88 -6.44 4.91 -3.34
CA PHE A 88 -6.42 3.46 -3.13
C PHE A 88 -6.71 2.71 -4.45
N ARG A 89 -7.69 3.20 -5.21
CA ARG A 89 -8.05 2.62 -6.50
C ARG A 89 -6.98 2.84 -7.56
N THR A 90 -6.28 3.98 -7.52
CA THR A 90 -5.14 4.23 -8.39
C THR A 90 -4.04 3.20 -8.14
N GLY A 91 -3.75 2.88 -6.87
CA GLY A 91 -2.84 1.80 -6.51
C GLY A 91 -3.24 0.45 -7.11
N LEU A 92 -4.51 0.03 -6.91
CA LEU A 92 -5.03 -1.22 -7.49
C LEU A 92 -4.92 -1.25 -9.03
N ILE A 93 -5.17 -0.12 -9.69
CA ILE A 93 -5.07 -0.01 -11.15
C ILE A 93 -3.61 -0.09 -11.59
N ASP A 94 -2.70 0.63 -10.93
CA ASP A 94 -1.27 0.59 -11.22
C ASP A 94 -0.71 -0.83 -11.06
N ASP A 95 -1.08 -1.53 -9.99
CA ASP A 95 -0.67 -2.91 -9.73
C ASP A 95 -1.19 -3.87 -10.81
N ALA A 96 -2.45 -3.75 -11.24
CA ALA A 96 -3.00 -4.59 -12.32
C ALA A 96 -2.30 -4.32 -13.66
N TYR A 97 -1.96 -3.07 -13.95
CA TYR A 97 -1.20 -2.67 -15.13
C TYR A 97 0.20 -3.29 -15.13
N ASP A 98 0.90 -3.23 -14.01
CA ASP A 98 2.24 -3.83 -13.88
C ASP A 98 2.17 -5.36 -13.95
N ALA A 99 1.28 -5.98 -13.18
CA ALA A 99 1.16 -7.42 -13.07
C ALA A 99 0.83 -8.10 -14.41
N TYR A 100 -0.10 -7.54 -15.19
CA TYR A 100 -0.57 -8.19 -16.41
C TYR A 100 0.07 -7.62 -17.68
N LEU A 101 0.46 -6.35 -17.72
CA LEU A 101 0.99 -5.71 -18.92
C LEU A 101 2.45 -5.27 -18.81
N GLY A 102 3.05 -5.28 -17.61
CA GLY A 102 4.45 -4.88 -17.39
C GLY A 102 4.71 -3.40 -17.67
N ARG A 103 3.70 -2.55 -17.53
CA ARG A 103 3.79 -1.10 -17.74
C ARG A 103 2.74 -0.37 -16.93
N GLY A 104 2.98 0.90 -16.57
CA GLY A 104 1.97 1.74 -15.93
C GLY A 104 0.85 2.22 -16.88
N PRO A 105 -0.26 2.73 -16.32
CA PRO A 105 -1.34 3.32 -17.10
C PRO A 105 -0.93 4.60 -17.82
N ASP A 106 -1.55 4.86 -18.97
CA ASP A 106 -1.66 6.21 -19.48
C ASP A 106 -2.79 6.97 -18.78
N ALA A 107 -2.76 8.31 -18.84
CA ALA A 107 -3.73 9.15 -18.15
C ALA A 107 -5.20 8.87 -18.54
N GLY A 108 -5.46 8.51 -19.80
CA GLY A 108 -6.81 8.20 -20.27
C GLY A 108 -7.30 6.83 -19.79
N GLY A 109 -6.40 5.85 -19.79
CA GLY A 109 -6.62 4.52 -19.23
C GLY A 109 -6.96 4.58 -17.74
N LEU A 110 -6.11 5.22 -16.94
CA LEU A 110 -6.32 5.38 -15.49
C LEU A 110 -7.69 6.00 -15.18
N GLN A 111 -8.02 7.12 -15.81
CA GLN A 111 -9.29 7.82 -15.59
C GLN A 111 -10.52 7.02 -16.06
N SER A 112 -10.35 6.07 -16.99
CA SER A 112 -11.44 5.20 -17.41
C SER A 112 -11.68 4.09 -16.38
N TRP A 113 -10.62 3.48 -15.85
CA TRP A 113 -10.72 2.49 -14.78
C TRP A 113 -11.25 3.08 -13.47
N LEU A 114 -10.75 4.25 -13.06
CA LEU A 114 -11.25 4.95 -11.86
C LEU A 114 -12.76 5.20 -11.93
N ARG A 115 -13.27 5.62 -13.09
CA ARG A 115 -14.72 5.80 -13.30
C ARG A 115 -15.49 4.49 -13.20
N ALA A 116 -14.96 3.40 -13.75
CA ALA A 116 -15.59 2.10 -13.68
C ALA A 116 -15.64 1.54 -12.25
N MET A 117 -14.54 1.62 -11.50
CA MET A 117 -14.49 1.24 -10.08
C MET A 117 -15.41 2.13 -9.23
N SER A 118 -15.52 3.42 -9.57
CA SER A 118 -16.49 4.35 -8.94
C SER A 118 -17.93 3.96 -9.20
N ALA A 119 -18.21 3.36 -10.36
CA ALA A 119 -19.54 2.89 -10.72
C ALA A 119 -19.90 1.51 -10.17
N GLY A 120 -18.96 0.75 -9.58
CA GLY A 120 -19.25 -0.57 -9.03
C GLY A 120 -18.35 -1.72 -9.45
N MET A 121 -17.40 -1.49 -10.36
CA MET A 121 -16.52 -2.55 -10.85
C MET A 121 -15.72 -3.21 -9.71
N THR A 122 -15.64 -4.54 -9.72
CA THR A 122 -14.82 -5.31 -8.75
C THR A 122 -13.37 -5.44 -9.21
N VAL A 123 -12.47 -5.85 -8.31
CA VAL A 123 -11.06 -6.09 -8.66
C VAL A 123 -10.95 -7.22 -9.69
N GLU A 124 -11.76 -8.27 -9.59
CA GLU A 124 -11.76 -9.34 -10.62
C GLU A 124 -12.19 -8.84 -11.99
N GLN A 125 -13.13 -7.89 -12.04
CA GLN A 125 -13.55 -7.30 -13.31
C GLN A 125 -12.47 -6.39 -13.89
N LEU A 126 -11.74 -5.67 -13.04
CA LEU A 126 -10.56 -4.88 -13.41
C LEU A 126 -9.50 -5.80 -14.03
N ASP A 127 -9.05 -6.81 -13.30
CA ASP A 127 -8.03 -7.79 -13.72
C ASP A 127 -8.43 -8.52 -15.00
N SER A 128 -9.68 -8.96 -15.09
CA SER A 128 -10.23 -9.59 -16.29
C SER A 128 -10.18 -8.68 -17.51
N GLY A 129 -10.34 -7.36 -17.32
CA GLY A 129 -10.18 -6.36 -18.36
C GLY A 129 -8.78 -6.34 -18.98
N PHE A 130 -7.75 -6.52 -18.15
CA PHE A 130 -6.36 -6.63 -18.59
C PHE A 130 -6.07 -7.98 -19.24
N ILE A 131 -6.41 -9.08 -18.56
CA ILE A 131 -6.14 -10.45 -19.01
C ILE A 131 -6.86 -10.77 -20.33
N ALA A 132 -8.08 -10.26 -20.53
CA ALA A 132 -8.85 -10.46 -21.76
C ALA A 132 -8.45 -9.48 -22.89
N SER A 133 -7.55 -8.54 -22.64
CA SER A 133 -7.15 -7.52 -23.61
C SER A 133 -6.36 -8.11 -24.80
N PRO A 134 -6.35 -7.45 -25.97
CA PRO A 134 -5.47 -7.82 -27.07
C PRO A 134 -3.98 -7.76 -26.70
N GLU A 135 -3.60 -6.87 -25.77
CA GLU A 135 -2.21 -6.68 -25.34
C GLU A 135 -1.70 -7.89 -24.57
N TYR A 136 -2.43 -8.31 -23.53
CA TYR A 136 -2.10 -9.51 -22.74
C TYR A 136 -2.06 -10.77 -23.62
N TRP A 137 -2.95 -10.87 -24.62
CA TRP A 137 -2.91 -11.97 -25.58
C TRP A 137 -1.66 -12.01 -26.43
N ALA A 138 -1.21 -10.86 -26.91
CA ALA A 138 0.02 -10.76 -27.69
C ALA A 138 1.24 -11.13 -26.85
N THR A 139 1.33 -10.65 -25.60
CA THR A 139 2.44 -10.97 -24.69
C THR A 139 2.42 -12.44 -24.22
N SER A 140 1.23 -13.04 -24.13
CA SER A 140 1.07 -14.46 -23.79
C SER A 140 1.40 -15.42 -24.93
N GLY A 141 1.84 -14.95 -26.11
CA GLY A 141 2.21 -15.81 -27.25
C GLY A 141 1.16 -15.90 -28.37
N GLY A 142 0.00 -15.25 -28.21
CA GLY A 142 -0.96 -15.06 -29.29
C GLY A 142 -1.77 -16.29 -29.69
N THR A 143 -1.76 -17.35 -28.89
CA THR A 143 -2.58 -18.56 -29.08
C THR A 143 -3.44 -18.85 -27.86
N SER A 144 -4.56 -19.55 -28.04
CA SER A 144 -5.45 -19.93 -26.94
C SER A 144 -4.73 -20.77 -25.89
N ALA A 145 -3.85 -21.67 -26.34
CA ALA A 145 -3.10 -22.55 -25.45
C ALA A 145 -2.08 -21.78 -24.61
N ASP A 146 -1.35 -20.84 -25.21
CA ASP A 146 -0.33 -20.08 -24.50
C ASP A 146 -0.96 -19.04 -23.55
N TRP A 147 -2.06 -18.41 -23.98
CA TRP A 147 -2.87 -17.55 -23.13
C TRP A 147 -3.41 -18.29 -21.90
N VAL A 148 -4.00 -19.49 -22.06
CA VAL A 148 -4.46 -20.28 -20.91
C VAL A 148 -3.29 -20.63 -19.98
N ARG A 149 -2.13 -21.03 -20.50
CA ARG A 149 -0.95 -21.31 -19.67
C ARG A 149 -0.48 -20.07 -18.90
N ALA A 150 -0.57 -18.88 -19.50
CA ALA A 150 -0.25 -17.63 -18.83
C ALA A 150 -1.22 -17.36 -17.67
N LEU A 151 -2.53 -17.56 -17.85
CA LEU A 151 -3.52 -17.43 -16.76
C LEU A 151 -3.20 -18.32 -15.56
N TYR A 152 -2.82 -19.58 -15.80
CA TYR A 152 -2.46 -20.49 -14.70
C TYR A 152 -1.26 -19.95 -13.89
N ARG A 153 -0.25 -19.39 -14.55
CA ARG A 153 0.92 -18.84 -13.87
C ARG A 153 0.62 -17.50 -13.19
N ASP A 154 0.02 -16.58 -13.92
CA ASP A 154 -0.12 -15.19 -13.49
C ASP A 154 -1.26 -15.03 -12.48
N VAL A 155 -2.33 -15.84 -12.59
CA VAL A 155 -3.48 -15.80 -11.67
C VAL A 155 -3.37 -16.86 -10.58
N LEU A 156 -3.02 -18.11 -10.90
CA LEU A 156 -3.01 -19.21 -9.93
C LEU A 156 -1.62 -19.52 -9.36
N GLY A 157 -0.56 -18.87 -9.84
CA GLY A 157 0.81 -19.09 -9.35
C GLY A 157 1.36 -20.49 -9.66
N ARG A 158 0.80 -21.22 -10.64
CA ARG A 158 1.22 -22.59 -10.98
C ARG A 158 1.16 -22.89 -12.47
N ASP A 159 1.82 -23.97 -12.89
CA ASP A 159 1.70 -24.46 -14.25
C ASP A 159 0.41 -25.26 -14.48
N ALA A 160 -0.09 -25.19 -15.71
CA ALA A 160 -1.26 -25.94 -16.17
C ALA A 160 -0.86 -27.33 -16.71
N GLY A 161 -1.63 -28.36 -16.35
CA GLY A 161 -1.57 -29.66 -16.99
C GLY A 161 -2.12 -29.65 -18.42
N ALA A 162 -1.69 -30.61 -19.25
CA ALA A 162 -2.12 -30.68 -20.66
C ALA A 162 -3.64 -30.80 -20.84
N SER A 163 -4.33 -31.53 -19.96
CA SER A 163 -5.78 -31.67 -19.98
C SER A 163 -6.52 -30.39 -19.56
N GLU A 164 -5.96 -29.64 -18.60
CA GLU A 164 -6.49 -28.35 -18.16
C GLU A 164 -6.45 -27.34 -19.32
N VAL A 165 -5.30 -27.23 -20.00
CA VAL A 165 -5.16 -26.37 -21.18
C VAL A 165 -6.14 -26.78 -22.28
N ALA A 166 -6.20 -28.08 -22.61
CA ALA A 166 -7.09 -28.58 -23.65
C ALA A 166 -8.57 -28.30 -23.36
N GLY A 167 -8.99 -28.39 -22.09
CA GLY A 167 -10.36 -28.09 -21.67
C GLY A 167 -10.75 -26.63 -21.91
N TRP A 168 -9.90 -25.69 -21.52
CA TRP A 168 -10.15 -24.26 -21.73
C TRP A 168 -10.07 -23.84 -23.20
N VAL A 169 -9.11 -24.40 -23.95
CA VAL A 169 -9.04 -24.18 -25.41
C VAL A 169 -10.33 -24.65 -26.09
N ALA A 170 -10.82 -25.84 -25.73
CA ALA A 170 -12.10 -26.33 -26.26
C ALA A 170 -13.32 -25.48 -25.82
N ALA A 171 -13.24 -24.74 -24.71
CA ALA A 171 -14.27 -23.78 -24.33
C ALA A 171 -14.23 -22.53 -25.22
N LEU A 172 -13.03 -21.99 -25.47
CA LEU A 172 -12.82 -20.86 -26.38
C LEU A 172 -13.26 -21.22 -27.82
N ASP A 173 -12.92 -22.41 -28.31
CA ASP A 173 -13.31 -22.89 -29.63
C ASP A 173 -14.84 -23.05 -29.77
N ARG A 174 -15.54 -23.29 -28.66
CA ARG A 174 -17.01 -23.34 -28.59
C ARG A 174 -17.66 -21.97 -28.38
N GLY A 175 -16.88 -20.89 -28.41
CA GLY A 175 -17.37 -19.51 -28.37
C GLY A 175 -17.35 -18.85 -27.00
N ALA A 176 -16.75 -19.46 -25.97
CA ALA A 176 -16.48 -18.74 -24.74
C ALA A 176 -15.56 -17.54 -25.02
N THR A 177 -15.83 -16.39 -24.41
CA THR A 177 -14.97 -15.22 -24.53
C THR A 177 -13.78 -15.31 -23.57
N ARG A 178 -12.69 -14.60 -23.87
CA ARG A 178 -11.55 -14.48 -22.95
C ARG A 178 -11.97 -13.91 -21.59
N THR A 179 -12.89 -12.94 -21.58
CA THR A 179 -13.48 -12.41 -20.34
C THR A 179 -14.23 -13.48 -19.54
N GLN A 180 -15.01 -14.35 -20.19
CA GLN A 180 -15.70 -15.43 -19.49
C GLN A 180 -14.72 -16.43 -18.87
N VAL A 181 -13.65 -16.75 -19.59
CA VAL A 181 -12.62 -17.67 -19.09
C VAL A 181 -11.82 -17.02 -17.96
N SER A 182 -11.32 -15.79 -18.11
CA SER A 182 -10.57 -15.09 -17.06
C SER A 182 -11.39 -14.89 -15.79
N MET A 183 -12.67 -14.50 -15.89
CA MET A 183 -13.57 -14.44 -14.72
C MET A 183 -13.73 -15.79 -14.04
N GLY A 184 -13.70 -16.90 -14.79
CA GLY A 184 -13.75 -18.25 -14.21
C GLY A 184 -12.53 -18.58 -13.34
N PHE A 185 -11.35 -18.05 -13.68
CA PHE A 185 -10.14 -18.18 -12.86
C PHE A 185 -10.18 -17.24 -11.66
N LEU A 186 -10.49 -15.96 -11.89
CA LEU A 186 -10.52 -14.91 -10.86
C LEU A 186 -11.64 -15.10 -9.83
N LEU A 187 -12.69 -15.87 -10.15
CA LEU A 187 -13.73 -16.25 -9.19
C LEU A 187 -13.59 -17.71 -8.71
N SER A 188 -12.52 -18.40 -9.08
CA SER A 188 -12.28 -19.77 -8.62
C SER A 188 -12.00 -19.79 -7.12
N THR A 189 -12.41 -20.87 -6.45
CA THR A 189 -12.10 -21.07 -5.03
C THR A 189 -10.59 -21.13 -4.80
N GLU A 190 -9.82 -21.67 -5.75
CA GLU A 190 -8.35 -21.73 -5.68
C GLU A 190 -7.74 -20.33 -5.58
N TYR A 191 -8.09 -19.45 -6.53
CA TYR A 191 -7.61 -18.08 -6.54
C TYR A 191 -8.07 -17.30 -5.30
N LEU A 192 -9.38 -17.28 -5.05
CA LEU A 192 -9.94 -16.45 -3.98
C LEU A 192 -9.50 -16.89 -2.58
N THR A 193 -9.18 -18.17 -2.38
CA THR A 193 -8.59 -18.64 -1.10
C THR A 193 -7.21 -18.01 -0.89
N SER A 194 -6.39 -17.97 -1.93
CA SER A 194 -5.06 -17.32 -1.89
C SER A 194 -5.17 -15.81 -1.68
N VAL A 195 -6.10 -15.14 -2.36
CA VAL A 195 -6.34 -13.70 -2.21
C VAL A 195 -6.75 -13.35 -0.78
N VAL A 196 -7.76 -14.05 -0.24
CA VAL A 196 -8.25 -13.80 1.11
C VAL A 196 -7.18 -14.11 2.15
N ASP A 197 -6.42 -15.20 2.00
CA ASP A 197 -5.30 -15.47 2.91
C ASP A 197 -4.23 -14.37 2.81
N GLY A 198 -3.90 -13.93 1.59
CA GLY A 198 -2.98 -12.82 1.35
C GLY A 198 -3.36 -11.53 2.09
N TYR A 199 -4.65 -11.17 2.12
CA TYR A 199 -5.12 -10.02 2.90
C TYR A 199 -4.84 -10.19 4.40
N TYR A 200 -5.07 -11.37 4.97
CA TYR A 200 -4.79 -11.63 6.39
C TYR A 200 -3.29 -11.70 6.69
N GLN A 201 -2.50 -12.30 5.80
CA GLN A 201 -1.04 -12.35 5.95
C GLN A 201 -0.43 -10.96 5.92
N HIS A 202 -0.89 -10.11 5.00
CA HIS A 202 -0.37 -8.76 4.85
C HIS A 202 -0.80 -7.85 6.03
N LEU A 203 -2.09 -7.83 6.35
CA LEU A 203 -2.66 -6.88 7.32
C LEU A 203 -2.57 -7.36 8.77
N LEU A 204 -2.64 -8.66 9.02
CA LEU A 204 -2.68 -9.26 10.36
C LEU A 204 -1.50 -10.19 10.66
N ARG A 205 -0.59 -10.42 9.69
CA ARG A 205 0.61 -11.26 9.85
C ARG A 205 0.28 -12.70 10.27
N ARG A 206 -0.87 -13.21 9.83
CA ARG A 206 -1.29 -14.59 10.06
C ARG A 206 -2.19 -15.09 8.94
N SER A 207 -2.32 -16.41 8.86
CA SER A 207 -3.34 -17.04 8.03
C SER A 207 -4.73 -16.91 8.66
N ILE A 208 -5.75 -16.93 7.83
CA ILE A 208 -7.15 -17.05 8.26
C ILE A 208 -7.59 -18.52 8.43
N GLU A 209 -6.78 -19.50 8.07
CA GLU A 209 -7.19 -20.91 8.11
C GLU A 209 -7.50 -21.42 9.52
N PRO A 210 -8.66 -22.10 9.72
CA PRO A 210 -9.78 -22.26 8.79
C PRO A 210 -10.73 -21.04 8.80
N GLY A 211 -11.21 -20.59 7.62
CA GLY A 211 -12.22 -19.52 7.59
C GLY A 211 -12.47 -18.82 6.24
N GLN A 212 -11.66 -19.08 5.21
CA GLN A 212 -11.75 -18.38 3.92
C GLN A 212 -13.09 -18.54 3.22
N GLY A 213 -13.72 -19.71 3.35
CA GLY A 213 -14.89 -20.09 2.54
C GLY A 213 -16.03 -19.08 2.57
N THR A 214 -16.24 -18.39 3.70
CA THR A 214 -17.25 -17.33 3.82
C THR A 214 -16.92 -16.12 2.95
N TRP A 215 -15.66 -15.68 2.95
CA TRP A 215 -15.22 -14.54 2.12
C TRP A 215 -15.15 -14.92 0.64
N VAL A 216 -14.66 -16.11 0.32
CA VAL A 216 -14.68 -16.65 -1.05
C VAL A 216 -16.10 -16.63 -1.60
N ALA A 217 -17.07 -17.15 -0.85
CA ALA A 217 -18.47 -17.13 -1.26
C ALA A 217 -19.02 -15.70 -1.38
N ALA A 218 -18.61 -14.78 -0.51
CA ALA A 218 -19.03 -13.38 -0.61
C ALA A 218 -18.56 -12.73 -1.92
N ILE A 219 -17.27 -12.87 -2.27
CA ILE A 219 -16.70 -12.32 -3.51
C ILE A 219 -17.36 -12.95 -4.73
N GLN A 220 -17.57 -14.27 -4.73
CA GLN A 220 -18.29 -14.98 -5.80
C GLN A 220 -19.73 -14.46 -6.00
N ASN A 221 -20.34 -13.89 -4.96
CA ASN A 221 -21.67 -13.27 -5.01
C ASN A 221 -21.62 -11.74 -5.20
N GLY A 222 -20.47 -11.17 -5.56
CA GLY A 222 -20.30 -9.77 -5.90
C GLY A 222 -19.93 -8.85 -4.73
N ALA A 223 -19.49 -9.41 -3.59
CA ALA A 223 -18.79 -8.60 -2.60
C ALA A 223 -17.48 -8.08 -3.19
N ARG A 224 -17.08 -6.90 -2.73
CA ARG A 224 -15.87 -6.22 -3.18
C ARG A 224 -14.72 -6.48 -2.21
N ASP A 225 -13.52 -6.66 -2.74
CA ASP A 225 -12.28 -6.81 -1.98
C ASP A 225 -12.09 -5.68 -0.97
N GLU A 226 -12.44 -4.45 -1.35
CA GLU A 226 -12.31 -3.29 -0.49
C GLU A 226 -13.17 -3.39 0.78
N GLN A 227 -14.28 -4.15 0.74
CA GLN A 227 -15.13 -4.39 1.91
C GLN A 227 -14.48 -5.36 2.90
N ILE A 228 -13.69 -6.29 2.38
CA ILE A 228 -12.97 -7.28 3.20
C ILE A 228 -11.77 -6.60 3.83
N ILE A 229 -10.98 -5.87 3.02
CA ILE A 229 -9.84 -5.08 3.47
C ILE A 229 -10.27 -4.07 4.52
N SER A 230 -11.36 -3.32 4.29
CA SER A 230 -11.86 -2.35 5.27
C SER A 230 -12.35 -3.02 6.55
N GLY A 231 -12.98 -4.19 6.45
CA GLY A 231 -13.39 -5.00 7.60
C GLY A 231 -12.20 -5.48 8.44
N ILE A 232 -11.11 -5.93 7.81
CA ILE A 232 -9.88 -6.35 8.48
C ILE A 232 -9.23 -5.14 9.18
N VAL A 233 -9.00 -4.06 8.45
CA VAL A 233 -8.34 -2.86 8.99
C VAL A 233 -9.15 -2.23 10.13
N ALA A 234 -10.48 -2.25 10.05
CA ALA A 234 -11.33 -1.71 11.11
C ALA A 234 -11.42 -2.59 12.37
N SER A 235 -10.98 -3.85 12.30
CA SER A 235 -11.16 -4.85 13.34
C SER A 235 -10.44 -4.51 14.64
N ASP A 236 -10.94 -5.06 15.75
CA ASP A 236 -10.23 -4.98 17.04
C ASP A 236 -8.86 -5.67 16.98
N GLU A 237 -8.74 -6.71 16.16
CA GLU A 237 -7.47 -7.43 16.01
C GLU A 237 -6.40 -6.56 15.35
N TYR A 238 -6.74 -5.95 14.21
CA TYR A 238 -5.84 -5.01 13.54
C TYR A 238 -5.49 -3.86 14.50
N TRP A 239 -6.50 -3.25 15.14
CA TRP A 239 -6.27 -2.21 16.14
C TRP A 239 -5.32 -2.64 17.25
N ASN A 240 -5.55 -3.79 17.90
CA ASN A 240 -4.72 -4.25 19.01
C ASN A 240 -3.29 -4.56 18.57
N SER A 241 -3.11 -5.08 17.35
CA SER A 241 -1.79 -5.36 16.79
C SER A 241 -1.01 -4.08 16.46
N GLN A 242 -1.67 -3.05 15.93
CA GLN A 242 -1.01 -1.84 15.45
C GLN A 242 -0.92 -0.74 16.51
N SER A 243 -1.95 -0.56 17.33
CA SER A 243 -1.97 0.48 18.39
C SER A 243 -0.90 0.28 19.46
N THR A 244 -0.45 -0.96 19.66
CA THR A 244 0.61 -1.32 20.60
C THR A 244 2.02 -1.20 20.02
N ARG A 245 2.15 -0.91 18.71
CA ARG A 245 3.46 -0.59 18.12
C ARG A 245 4.02 0.66 18.79
N PRO A 246 5.32 0.72 19.13
CA PRO A 246 5.89 1.93 19.71
C PRO A 246 5.72 3.11 18.73
N PHE A 247 5.16 4.23 19.22
CA PHE A 247 5.09 5.47 18.45
C PHE A 247 6.50 5.99 18.21
N VAL A 248 6.89 6.15 16.95
CA VAL A 248 8.15 6.76 16.56
C VAL A 248 7.89 8.26 16.42
N GLY A 249 8.46 9.07 17.32
CA GLY A 249 8.36 10.53 17.27
C GLY A 249 9.56 11.22 16.64
N SER A 250 10.69 10.53 16.57
CA SER A 250 11.85 10.98 15.79
C SER A 250 12.70 9.80 15.36
N ILE A 251 13.49 10.02 14.32
CA ILE A 251 14.54 9.10 13.90
C ILE A 251 15.88 9.83 13.85
N THR A 252 16.97 9.10 14.05
CA THR A 252 18.32 9.60 13.81
C THR A 252 19.07 8.65 12.89
N LEU A 253 19.95 9.21 12.05
CA LEU A 253 20.97 8.46 11.34
C LEU A 253 22.17 8.29 12.26
N SER A 254 22.81 7.13 12.26
CA SER A 254 24.10 6.89 12.91
C SER A 254 25.09 6.36 11.87
N PRO A 255 26.26 6.99 11.66
CA PRO A 255 26.76 8.17 12.36
C PRO A 255 25.87 9.40 12.17
N ASN A 256 25.59 10.11 13.27
CA ASN A 256 24.75 11.31 13.29
C ASN A 256 25.54 12.60 13.02
N GLN A 257 26.76 12.44 12.50
CA GLN A 257 27.71 13.51 12.24
C GLN A 257 28.25 13.34 10.84
N ASP A 258 28.74 14.44 10.28
CA ASP A 258 29.37 14.41 8.97
C ASP A 258 30.57 13.44 8.98
N THR A 259 30.60 12.55 7.99
CA THR A 259 31.66 11.56 7.83
C THR A 259 32.43 11.81 6.54
N SER A 260 33.61 11.21 6.41
CA SER A 260 34.41 11.31 5.20
C SER A 260 34.93 9.95 4.76
N VAL A 261 34.85 9.67 3.47
CA VAL A 261 35.39 8.47 2.83
C VAL A 261 36.16 8.85 1.57
N TYR A 262 37.08 7.99 1.11
CA TYR A 262 37.74 8.19 -0.19
C TYR A 262 36.87 7.67 -1.34
N LEU A 263 37.02 8.25 -2.53
CA LEU A 263 36.32 7.81 -3.74
C LEU A 263 36.54 6.30 -3.99
N GLY A 264 35.43 5.57 -4.18
CA GLY A 264 35.42 4.10 -4.28
C GLY A 264 35.22 3.38 -2.94
N GLY A 265 35.26 4.11 -1.82
CA GLY A 265 34.84 3.63 -0.50
C GLY A 265 33.31 3.69 -0.31
N GLY A 266 32.86 3.19 0.84
CA GLY A 266 31.46 3.26 1.27
C GLY A 266 31.34 3.56 2.76
N GLN A 267 30.21 4.15 3.15
CA GLN A 267 29.88 4.43 4.54
C GLN A 267 28.55 3.74 4.89
N SER A 268 28.55 2.97 5.97
CA SER A 268 27.34 2.37 6.51
C SER A 268 26.63 3.34 7.45
N TYR A 269 25.31 3.40 7.33
CA TYR A 269 24.42 4.13 8.23
C TYR A 269 23.36 3.19 8.80
N THR A 270 23.02 3.42 10.08
CA THR A 270 21.88 2.78 10.75
C THR A 270 20.85 3.84 11.13
N VAL A 271 19.59 3.45 11.27
CA VAL A 271 18.50 4.33 11.71
C VAL A 271 18.05 3.93 13.10
N GLN A 272 18.07 4.87 14.04
CA GLN A 272 17.51 4.67 15.38
C GLN A 272 16.17 5.38 15.50
N ALA A 273 15.17 4.68 16.02
CA ALA A 273 13.84 5.20 16.26
C ALA A 273 13.67 5.59 17.74
N TYR A 274 13.04 6.73 18.00
CA TYR A 274 12.78 7.22 19.35
C TYR A 274 11.32 7.58 19.52
N ARG A 275 10.83 7.45 20.75
CA ARG A 275 9.56 8.01 21.19
C ARG A 275 9.62 9.56 21.22
N PRO A 276 8.47 10.25 21.34
CA PRO A 276 8.43 11.72 21.39
C PRO A 276 9.15 12.29 22.60
N ASP A 277 9.21 11.53 23.69
CA ASP A 277 9.94 11.87 24.91
C ASP A 277 11.47 11.64 24.79
N GLY A 278 11.95 11.21 23.62
CA GLY A 278 13.36 10.92 23.35
C GLY A 278 13.81 9.52 23.78
N THR A 279 12.91 8.67 24.29
CA THR A 279 13.27 7.29 24.67
C THR A 279 13.57 6.46 23.42
N LEU A 280 14.73 5.78 23.38
CA LEU A 280 15.08 4.87 22.30
C LEU A 280 14.08 3.71 22.22
N ILE A 281 13.52 3.48 21.03
CA ILE A 281 12.69 2.32 20.69
C ILE A 281 13.60 1.16 20.27
N GLY A 282 14.53 1.44 19.35
CA GLY A 282 15.46 0.44 18.83
C GLY A 282 16.06 0.84 17.49
N ASP A 283 16.79 -0.12 16.92
CA ASP A 283 17.29 -0.06 15.55
C ASP A 283 16.14 -0.32 14.58
N ALA A 284 15.93 0.63 13.65
CA ALA A 284 14.90 0.60 12.61
C ALA A 284 15.53 0.60 11.20
N THR A 285 16.82 0.24 11.07
CA THR A 285 17.57 0.29 9.80
C THR A 285 16.91 -0.53 8.70
N ASP A 286 16.47 -1.75 9.02
CA ASP A 286 15.83 -2.65 8.05
C ASP A 286 14.41 -2.19 7.66
N GLU A 287 13.80 -1.32 8.48
CA GLU A 287 12.47 -0.75 8.28
C GLU A 287 12.53 0.66 7.65
N ALA A 288 13.73 1.21 7.47
CA ALA A 288 13.94 2.56 6.97
C ALA A 288 14.43 2.55 5.53
N THR A 289 14.05 3.57 4.77
CA THR A 289 14.66 3.84 3.46
C THR A 289 15.84 4.78 3.66
N ILE A 290 17.04 4.39 3.22
CA ILE A 290 18.25 5.23 3.26
C ILE A 290 18.71 5.50 1.82
N THR A 291 18.95 6.77 1.50
CA THR A 291 19.41 7.20 0.17
C THR A 291 20.57 8.19 0.26
N TRP A 292 21.40 8.24 -0.79
CA TRP A 292 22.41 9.26 -1.01
C TRP A 292 22.09 9.99 -2.33
N ASP A 293 21.89 11.31 -2.29
CA ASP A 293 21.42 12.11 -3.43
C ASP A 293 20.23 11.47 -4.19
N GLY A 294 19.35 10.80 -3.46
CA GLY A 294 18.19 10.08 -3.98
C GLY A 294 18.46 8.68 -4.56
N GLN A 295 19.70 8.21 -4.58
CA GLN A 295 20.07 6.82 -4.90
C GLN A 295 20.01 5.92 -3.66
N PRO A 296 19.56 4.66 -3.77
CA PRO A 296 19.41 3.79 -2.61
C PRO A 296 20.76 3.38 -2.00
N CYS A 297 20.81 3.30 -0.66
CA CYS A 297 21.89 2.66 0.08
C CYS A 297 21.49 1.21 0.41
N VAL A 298 22.27 0.22 -0.01
CA VAL A 298 21.92 -1.20 0.14
C VAL A 298 22.29 -1.66 1.55
N HIS A 299 21.30 -2.11 2.34
CA HIS A 299 21.47 -2.45 3.76
C HIS A 299 22.20 -1.34 4.55
N GLY A 300 21.85 -0.08 4.25
CA GLY A 300 22.46 1.10 4.87
C GLY A 300 23.88 1.46 4.39
N LEU A 301 24.47 0.69 3.47
CA LEU A 301 25.76 1.03 2.85
C LEU A 301 25.56 2.00 1.68
N CYS A 302 26.02 3.24 1.85
CA CYS A 302 26.03 4.27 0.82
C CYS A 302 27.41 4.32 0.13
N GLN A 303 27.42 4.31 -1.20
CA GLN A 303 28.66 4.32 -2.02
C GLN A 303 28.58 5.38 -3.12
N PRO A 304 28.79 6.67 -2.81
CA PRO A 304 28.78 7.71 -3.83
C PRO A 304 29.93 7.54 -4.82
N THR A 305 29.67 7.92 -6.08
CA THR A 305 30.58 7.69 -7.20
C THR A 305 31.30 8.95 -7.70
N SER A 306 31.09 10.08 -7.03
CA SER A 306 31.80 11.33 -7.30
C SER A 306 32.42 11.92 -6.04
N VAL A 307 33.42 12.78 -6.21
CA VAL A 307 34.04 13.54 -5.13
C VAL A 307 33.14 14.73 -4.79
N GLY A 308 33.00 15.07 -3.51
CA GLY A 308 32.20 16.19 -3.06
C GLY A 308 31.38 15.87 -1.81
N GLN A 309 30.47 16.78 -1.48
CA GLN A 309 29.48 16.56 -0.42
C GLN A 309 28.25 15.88 -1.02
N HIS A 310 27.78 14.86 -0.33
CA HIS A 310 26.59 14.08 -0.68
C HIS A 310 25.63 14.11 0.50
N GLU A 311 24.34 14.32 0.22
CA GLU A 311 23.32 14.28 1.26
C GLU A 311 22.84 12.85 1.45
N ILE A 312 22.95 12.35 2.68
CA ILE A 312 22.37 11.08 3.09
C ILE A 312 21.04 11.37 3.77
N GLN A 313 19.97 10.77 3.28
CA GLN A 313 18.62 10.92 3.82
C GLN A 313 18.07 9.56 4.24
N ALA A 314 17.58 9.48 5.47
CA ALA A 314 16.79 8.37 5.96
C ALA A 314 15.33 8.80 6.12
N GLN A 315 14.43 7.88 5.77
CA GLN A 315 13.00 8.02 6.00
C GLN A 315 12.46 6.76 6.68
N HIS A 316 11.68 6.93 7.75
CA HIS A 316 11.01 5.85 8.44
C HIS A 316 9.72 6.38 9.08
N ARG A 317 8.57 5.75 8.79
CA ARG A 317 7.24 6.18 9.23
C ARG A 317 6.93 7.67 9.00
N GLY A 318 7.36 8.20 7.85
CA GLY A 318 7.14 9.61 7.47
C GLY A 318 8.10 10.60 8.13
N LEU A 319 8.89 10.16 9.11
CA LEU A 319 9.97 10.95 9.70
C LEU A 319 11.20 10.92 8.81
N ASN A 320 11.95 12.01 8.82
CA ASN A 320 13.18 12.15 8.04
C ASN A 320 14.36 12.50 8.95
N ALA A 321 15.53 11.99 8.62
CA ALA A 321 16.81 12.43 9.16
C ALA A 321 17.81 12.57 8.01
N SER A 322 18.72 13.54 8.10
CA SER A 322 19.79 13.69 7.11
C SER A 322 21.13 14.01 7.75
N VAL A 323 22.20 13.66 7.03
CA VAL A 323 23.60 13.92 7.39
C VAL A 323 24.43 14.07 6.13
N THR A 324 25.58 14.75 6.21
CA THR A 324 26.46 14.93 5.05
C THR A 324 27.55 13.85 5.02
N LEU A 325 27.75 13.24 3.85
CA LEU A 325 28.91 12.41 3.57
C LEU A 325 29.86 13.16 2.63
N THR A 326 31.10 13.36 3.05
CA THR A 326 32.13 13.97 2.20
C THR A 326 32.97 12.88 1.52
N VAL A 327 32.94 12.81 0.20
CA VAL A 327 33.79 11.92 -0.58
C VAL A 327 35.04 12.67 -1.03
N LEU A 328 36.19 12.22 -0.56
CA LEU A 328 37.51 12.76 -0.86
C LEU A 328 38.09 12.13 -2.14
N PRO A 329 38.98 12.83 -2.86
CA PRO A 329 39.73 12.25 -3.99
C PRO A 329 40.50 10.99 -3.57
N PRO A 330 40.79 10.04 -4.47
CA PRO A 330 41.59 8.85 -4.15
C PRO A 330 42.89 9.21 -3.42
N ALA A 331 43.23 8.42 -2.40
CA ALA A 331 44.45 8.60 -1.60
C ALA A 331 45.73 8.40 -2.42
#